data_AF-A0A833M9D4-F1
#
_entry.id   AF-A0A833M9D4-F1
#
_cell.length_a   1.000
_cell.length_b   1.000
_cell.length_c   1.000
_cell.angle_alpha   90.00
_cell.angle_beta   90.00
_cell.angle_gamma   90.00
#
_symmetry.space_group_name_H-M   'P 1'
#
loop_
_entity.id
_entity.type
_entity.pdbx_description
1 polymer ?
#
loop_
_entity_poly.entity_id
_entity_poly.type
_entity_poly.pdbx_seq_one_letter_code
_entity_poly.pdbx_strand_id
1 'polypeptide(L)'
;MVKDLKVSLAGSMVYEVRKFIYNVAGRAKAEIEVLVFDDSFASQAIITDTKEEISSGHTYPTIKDAVQGIIGIIEEKLKNDEWVKDVSRTESKRKRI
;
A
#
# COMPACT_ATOMS: atom_id res chain seq x y z
N MET A 1 20.84 -16.61 22.92
CA MET A 1 19.39 -16.87 22.89
C MET A 1 18.80 -16.17 21.68
N VAL A 2 18.59 -16.90 20.59
CA VAL A 2 17.78 -16.41 19.47
C VAL A 2 16.33 -16.62 19.91
N LYS A 3 15.54 -15.55 20.01
CA LYS A 3 14.10 -15.69 20.24
C LYS A 3 13.54 -16.42 19.02
N ASP A 4 12.96 -17.59 19.23
CA ASP A 4 12.25 -18.32 18.19
C ASP A 4 11.21 -17.39 17.57
N LEU A 5 11.49 -16.94 16.35
CA LEU A 5 10.54 -16.21 15.53
C LEU A 5 9.45 -17.23 15.20
N LYS A 6 8.30 -17.16 15.89
CA LYS A 6 7.08 -17.86 15.49
C LYS A 6 6.57 -17.23 14.19
N VAL A 7 7.29 -17.46 13.09
CA VAL A 7 6.79 -17.18 11.76
C VAL A 7 5.97 -18.40 11.38
N SER A 8 4.67 -18.31 11.60
CA SER A 8 3.72 -19.20 10.93
C SER A 8 3.76 -18.84 9.44
N LEU A 9 4.77 -19.33 8.72
CA LEU A 9 4.81 -19.28 7.25
C LEU A 9 3.80 -20.33 6.74
N ALA A 10 2.52 -20.02 6.90
CA ALA A 10 1.46 -20.76 6.26
C ALA A 10 1.47 -20.38 4.77
N GLY A 11 1.84 -21.34 3.92
CA GLY A 11 1.65 -21.18 2.48
C GLY A 11 0.15 -21.19 2.19
N SER A 12 -0.38 -20.09 1.67
CA SER A 12 -1.77 -19.98 1.23
C SER A 12 -1.80 -19.82 -0.28
N MET A 13 -2.71 -20.52 -0.95
CA MET A 13 -2.88 -20.39 -2.39
C MET A 13 -3.50 -19.03 -2.72
N VAL A 14 -2.87 -18.29 -3.62
CA VAL A 14 -3.44 -17.05 -4.18
C VAL A 14 -4.28 -17.45 -5.38
N TYR A 15 -5.60 -17.25 -5.28
CA TYR A 15 -6.54 -17.61 -6.35
C TYR A 15 -6.75 -16.48 -7.35
N GLU A 16 -6.62 -15.23 -6.88
CA GLU A 16 -6.83 -14.03 -7.69
C GLU A 16 -5.85 -12.93 -7.25
N VAL A 17 -5.34 -12.16 -8.22
CA VAL A 17 -4.59 -10.93 -7.96
C VAL A 17 -5.34 -9.76 -8.58
N ARG A 18 -5.77 -8.82 -7.74
CA ARG A 18 -6.42 -7.58 -8.18
C ARG A 18 -5.43 -6.44 -8.17
N LYS A 19 -5.35 -5.70 -9.27
CA LYS A 19 -4.40 -4.60 -9.44
C LYS A 19 -5.10 -3.25 -9.33
N PHE A 20 -4.46 -2.33 -8.62
CA PHE A 20 -4.93 -0.96 -8.42
C PHE A 20 -3.76 0.01 -8.62
N ILE A 21 -4.08 1.28 -8.88
CA ILE A 21 -3.09 2.35 -9.01
C ILE A 21 -3.37 3.41 -7.95
N TYR A 22 -2.35 3.73 -7.15
CA TYR A 22 -2.38 4.86 -6.24
C TYR A 22 -1.91 6.11 -6.96
N ASN A 23 -2.81 7.09 -7.10
CA ASN A 23 -2.55 8.33 -7.82
C ASN A 23 -2.51 9.54 -6.88
N VAL A 24 -1.55 10.44 -7.08
CA VAL A 24 -1.50 11.76 -6.42
C VAL A 24 -1.55 12.85 -7.49
N ALA A 25 -2.64 13.63 -7.50
CA ALA A 25 -2.89 14.68 -8.50
C ALA A 25 -2.70 14.22 -9.96
N GLY A 26 -3.22 13.04 -10.29
CA GLY A 26 -3.16 12.48 -11.64
C GLY A 26 -1.84 11.81 -12.01
N ARG A 27 -0.86 11.73 -11.10
CA ARG A 27 0.37 10.96 -11.29
C ARG A 27 0.31 9.64 -10.53
N ALA A 28 0.58 8.54 -11.23
CA ALA A 28 0.77 7.24 -10.60
C ALA A 28 2.00 7.29 -9.68
N LYS A 29 1.80 6.91 -8.42
CA LYS A 29 2.85 6.89 -7.39
C LYS A 29 3.12 5.49 -6.83
N ALA A 30 2.13 4.60 -6.90
CA ALA A 30 2.35 3.19 -6.62
C ALA A 30 1.39 2.31 -7.43
N GLU A 31 1.87 1.12 -7.76
CA GLU A 31 1.05 0.01 -8.24
C GLU A 31 0.75 -0.90 -7.05
N ILE A 32 -0.53 -1.15 -6.79
CA ILE A 32 -0.98 -1.99 -5.67
C ILE A 32 -1.48 -3.31 -6.23
N GLU A 33 -1.11 -4.41 -5.57
CA GLU A 33 -1.68 -5.72 -5.78
C GLU A 33 -2.36 -6.19 -4.49
N VAL A 34 -3.61 -6.61 -4.61
CA VAL A 34 -4.33 -7.32 -3.56
C VAL A 34 -4.34 -8.80 -3.93
N LEU A 35 -3.74 -9.60 -3.05
CA LEU A 35 -3.68 -11.06 -3.13
C LEU A 35 -4.94 -11.62 -2.46
N VAL A 36 -5.75 -12.33 -3.22
CA VAL A 36 -6.98 -12.97 -2.74
C VAL A 36 -6.67 -14.42 -2.38
N PHE A 37 -6.84 -14.74 -1.11
CA PHE A 37 -6.86 -16.11 -0.58
C PHE A 37 -8.31 -16.57 -0.41
N ASP A 38 -8.55 -17.75 0.18
CA ASP A 38 -9.90 -18.29 0.40
C ASP A 38 -10.80 -17.29 1.15
N ASP A 39 -10.46 -16.99 2.41
CA ASP A 39 -11.30 -16.15 3.29
C ASP A 39 -10.60 -14.84 3.71
N SER A 40 -9.49 -14.48 3.06
CA SER A 40 -8.70 -13.31 3.46
C SER A 40 -7.94 -12.67 2.30
N PHE A 41 -7.45 -11.46 2.54
CA PHE A 41 -6.80 -10.63 1.54
C PHE A 41 -5.48 -10.09 2.07
N ALA A 42 -4.38 -10.17 1.32
CA ALA A 42 -3.15 -9.43 1.62
C ALA A 42 -2.93 -8.36 0.57
N SER A 43 -2.04 -7.41 0.86
CA SER A 43 -1.69 -6.36 -0.08
C SER A 43 -0.19 -6.14 -0.15
N GLN A 44 0.27 -5.84 -1.36
CA GLN A 44 1.62 -5.43 -1.67
C GLN A 44 1.59 -4.30 -2.68
N ALA A 45 2.65 -3.51 -2.76
CA ALA A 45 2.74 -2.43 -3.71
C ALA A 45 4.19 -2.17 -4.13
N ILE A 46 4.34 -1.55 -5.30
CA ILE A 46 5.61 -1.05 -5.81
C ILE A 46 5.50 0.46 -5.95
N ILE A 47 6.39 1.19 -5.28
CA ILE A 47 6.49 2.65 -5.44
C ILE A 47 7.09 2.95 -6.81
N THR A 48 6.39 3.73 -7.63
CA THR A 48 6.73 3.89 -9.05
C THR A 48 8.12 4.49 -9.28
N ASP A 49 8.49 5.48 -8.47
CA ASP A 49 9.73 6.26 -8.64
C ASP A 49 10.97 5.52 -8.08
N THR A 50 10.83 4.89 -6.91
CA THR A 50 11.94 4.20 -6.23
C THR A 50 12.05 2.72 -6.59
N LYS A 51 11.02 2.15 -7.21
CA LYS A 51 10.84 0.70 -7.39
C LYS A 51 10.86 -0.09 -6.07
N GLU A 52 10.64 0.58 -4.95
CA GLU A 52 10.60 -0.06 -3.65
C GLU A 52 9.34 -0.93 -3.55
N GLU A 53 9.54 -2.21 -3.24
CA GLU A 53 8.47 -3.16 -2.94
C GLU A 53 8.10 -3.09 -1.46
N ILE A 54 6.81 -3.00 -1.17
CA ILE A 54 6.27 -2.93 0.18
C ILE A 54 5.10 -3.90 0.33
N SER A 55 4.89 -4.39 1.54
CA SER A 55 3.78 -5.30 1.87
C SER A 55 3.12 -4.87 3.18
N SER A 56 1.82 -5.14 3.31
CA SER A 56 1.11 -5.00 4.58
C SER A 56 1.67 -5.91 5.67
N GLY A 57 2.28 -7.05 5.31
CA GLY A 57 2.81 -8.03 6.26
C GLY A 57 1.74 -8.79 7.06
N HIS A 58 0.46 -8.62 6.74
CA HIS A 58 -0.67 -9.32 7.35
C HIS A 58 -1.86 -9.39 6.38
N THR A 59 -2.83 -10.24 6.71
CA THR A 59 -4.09 -10.38 5.96
C THR A 59 -5.22 -9.56 6.57
N TYR A 60 -6.23 -9.30 5.75
CA TYR A 60 -7.40 -8.50 6.02
C TYR A 60 -8.68 -9.28 5.68
N PRO A 61 -9.80 -8.96 6.33
CA PRO A 61 -11.09 -9.61 6.06
C PRO A 61 -11.76 -9.12 4.77
N THR A 62 -11.37 -7.95 4.26
CA THR A 62 -11.94 -7.41 3.01
C THR A 62 -10.88 -6.81 2.11
N ILE A 63 -11.15 -6.76 0.80
CA ILE A 63 -10.33 -6.06 -0.19
C ILE A 63 -10.17 -4.59 0.17
N LYS A 64 -11.26 -3.95 0.65
CA LYS A 64 -11.22 -2.53 1.04
C LYS A 64 -10.19 -2.30 2.14
N ASP A 65 -10.19 -3.15 3.16
CA ASP A 65 -9.25 -3.05 4.28
C ASP A 65 -7.81 -3.33 3.82
N ALA A 66 -7.62 -4.29 2.91
CA ALA A 66 -6.31 -4.57 2.33
C ALA A 66 -5.75 -3.38 1.52
N VAL A 67 -6.60 -2.72 0.74
CA VAL A 67 -6.23 -1.51 -0.02
C VAL A 67 -5.93 -0.36 0.94
N GLN A 68 -6.75 -0.12 1.96
CA GLN A 68 -6.51 0.95 2.93
C GLN A 68 -5.23 0.71 3.74
N GLY A 69 -4.97 -0.54 4.13
CA GLY A 69 -3.78 -0.92 4.87
C GLY A 69 -2.49 -0.61 4.12
N ILE A 70 -2.42 -0.93 2.83
CA ILE A 70 -1.23 -0.62 2.01
C ILE A 70 -1.13 0.86 1.67
N ILE A 71 -2.26 1.58 1.50
CA ILE A 71 -2.25 3.03 1.28
C ILE A 71 -1.56 3.76 2.43
N GLY A 72 -1.83 3.40 3.69
CA GLY A 72 -1.16 4.04 4.83
C GLY A 72 0.37 3.87 4.79
N ILE A 73 0.85 2.72 4.33
CA ILE A 73 2.29 2.46 4.17
C ILE A 73 2.85 3.30 3.00
N ILE A 74 2.14 3.36 1.88
CA ILE A 74 2.50 4.17 0.70
C ILE A 74 2.62 5.65 1.09
N GLU A 75 1.63 6.19 1.80
CA GLU A 75 1.62 7.59 2.24
C GLU A 75 2.81 7.91 3.15
N GLU A 76 3.14 7.02 4.08
CA GLU A 76 4.30 7.19 4.97
C GLU A 76 5.63 7.18 4.20
N LYS A 77 5.74 6.34 3.15
CA LYS A 77 6.91 6.31 2.26
C LYS A 77 7.01 7.56 1.39
N LEU A 78 5.88 8.06 0.92
CA LEU A 78 5.79 9.23 0.05
C LEU A 78 5.74 10.57 0.79
N LYS A 79 5.67 10.58 2.13
CA LYS A 79 5.57 11.82 2.92
C LYS A 79 6.65 12.85 2.61
N ASN A 80 7.81 12.39 2.14
CA ASN A 80 8.95 13.22 1.81
C ASN A 80 9.11 13.58 0.34
N ASP A 81 8.31 12.96 -0.55
CA ASP A 81 8.32 13.22 -1.98
C ASP A 81 7.96 14.69 -2.28
N GLU A 82 8.79 15.35 -3.11
CA GLU A 82 8.64 16.78 -3.39
C GLU A 82 7.32 17.11 -4.09
N TRP A 83 6.90 16.27 -5.05
CA TRP A 83 5.64 16.44 -5.76
C TRP A 83 4.45 16.31 -4.80
N VAL A 84 4.47 15.30 -3.94
CA VAL A 84 3.40 15.07 -2.94
C VAL A 84 3.29 16.26 -1.97
N LYS A 85 4.42 16.81 -1.52
CA LYS A 85 4.47 18.01 -0.67
C LYS A 85 3.86 19.23 -1.37
N ASP A 86 4.21 19.45 -2.63
CA ASP A 86 3.75 20.63 -3.38
C ASP A 86 2.25 20.59 -3.69
N VAL A 87 1.72 19.42 -4.04
CA VAL A 87 0.29 19.22 -4.21
C VAL A 87 -0.46 19.47 -2.90
N SER A 88 0.02 18.88 -1.79
CA SER A 88 -0.62 19.01 -0.47
C SER A 88 -0.66 20.47 0.03
N ARG A 89 0.41 21.25 -0.23
CA ARG A 89 0.46 22.68 0.08
C ARG A 89 -0.56 23.49 -0.75
N THR A 90 -0.72 23.13 -2.01
CA THR A 90 -1.64 23.82 -2.94
C THR A 90 -3.09 23.61 -2.52
N GLU A 91 -3.47 22.38 -2.14
CA GLU A 91 -4.82 22.09 -1.63
C GLU A 91 -5.10 22.79 -0.30
N SER A 92 -4.11 22.85 0.60
CA SER A 92 -4.25 23.55 1.88
C SER A 92 -4.52 25.05 1.73
N LYS A 93 -3.98 25.69 0.70
CA LYS A 93 -4.26 27.10 0.38
C LYS A 93 -5.67 27.30 -0.17
N ARG A 94 -6.16 26.38 -1.02
CA ARG A 94 -7.51 26.46 -1.61
C ARG A 94 -8.62 26.28 -0.58
N LYS A 95 -8.43 25.44 0.45
CA LYS A 95 -9.43 25.27 1.53
C LYS A 95 -9.57 26.48 2.46
N ARG A 96 -8.68 27.47 2.36
CA ARG A 96 -8.69 28.67 3.23
C ARG A 96 -9.30 29.91 2.56
N ILE A 97 -9.78 29.78 1.32
CA ILE A 97 -10.48 30.81 0.55
C ILE A 97 -11.95 30.42 0.52
#